data_AF-A0A3Q0JF27-F1
#
_entry.id   AF-A0A3Q0JF27-F1
#
_cell.length_a   1.000
_cell.length_b   1.000
_cell.length_c   1.000
_cell.angle_alpha   90.00
_cell.angle_beta   90.00
_cell.angle_gamma   90.00
#
_symmetry.space_group_name_H-M   'P 1'
#
loop_
_entity.id
_entity.type
_entity.pdbx_description
1 polymer ?
#
loop_
_entity_poly.entity_id
_entity_poly.type
_entity_poly.pdbx_seq_one_letter_code
_entity_poly.pdbx_strand_id
1 'polypeptide(L)'
;MIQCGKCVRYLHPACLDLPGEMLPHMKLYDWQCSDCKSCVACEKAQDDDKMLFCDLCDRGYHNYCIGLDKIPTGRWHCKVCSVCSACNTTQPNPEWEHEVKKGPKGQSVYQRTLCTPCAKKQQNKENNRTPNVDCPVTITLDLKRDSISSYQDQGFNIQLPRIILSPIV
;
A
#
# COMPACT_ATOMS: atom_id res chain seq x y z
N MET A 1 9.64 14.36 -8.96
CA MET A 1 10.77 14.67 -8.07
C MET A 1 10.29 14.81 -6.65
N ILE A 2 11.11 14.43 -5.67
CA ILE A 2 10.95 14.77 -4.25
C ILE A 2 12.14 15.64 -3.82
N GLN A 3 11.90 16.68 -3.02
CA GLN A 3 12.93 17.57 -2.50
C GLN A 3 13.26 17.19 -1.06
N CYS A 4 14.54 17.24 -0.70
CA CYS A 4 14.94 17.12 0.70
C CYS A 4 14.57 18.39 1.49
N GLY A 5 13.96 18.25 2.66
CA GLY A 5 13.64 19.38 3.54
C GLY A 5 14.85 20.01 4.24
N LYS A 6 16.05 19.41 4.16
CA LYS A 6 17.28 19.89 4.81
C LYS A 6 18.36 20.38 3.83
N CYS A 7 18.32 19.98 2.57
CA CYS A 7 19.28 20.40 1.57
C CYS A 7 18.59 20.71 0.23
N VAL A 8 19.34 21.25 -0.73
CA VAL A 8 18.80 21.69 -2.02
C VAL A 8 18.63 20.58 -3.06
N ARG A 9 18.80 19.31 -2.67
CA ARG A 9 18.76 18.19 -3.61
C ARG A 9 17.33 17.79 -3.97
N TYR A 10 17.12 17.56 -5.26
CA TYR A 10 15.93 16.94 -5.83
C TYR A 10 16.26 15.53 -6.29
N LEU A 11 15.43 14.57 -5.93
CA LEU A 11 15.67 13.17 -6.24
C LEU A 11 14.49 12.58 -7.01
N HIS A 12 14.80 11.73 -7.99
CA HIS A 12 13.80 10.92 -8.67
C HIS A 12 13.43 9.75 -7.76
N PRO A 13 12.15 9.53 -7.42
CA PRO A 13 11.72 8.34 -6.67
C PRO A 13 12.24 7.02 -7.24
N ALA A 14 12.26 6.90 -8.57
CA ALA A 14 12.75 5.72 -9.26
C ALA A 14 14.26 5.49 -9.11
N CYS A 15 15.08 6.55 -8.95
CA CYS A 15 16.53 6.42 -8.75
C CYS A 15 16.89 6.13 -7.28
N LEU A 16 15.94 6.28 -6.36
CA LEU A 16 16.10 5.95 -4.95
C LEU A 16 15.52 4.58 -4.59
N ASP A 17 15.06 3.82 -5.59
CA ASP A 17 14.36 2.55 -5.41
C ASP A 17 13.20 2.63 -4.40
N LEU A 18 12.57 3.80 -4.31
CA LEU A 18 11.46 4.03 -3.38
C LEU A 18 10.19 3.38 -3.95
N PRO A 19 9.56 2.43 -3.24
CA PRO A 19 8.33 1.82 -3.70
C PRO A 19 7.22 2.89 -3.76
N GLY A 20 6.40 2.83 -4.81
CA GLY A 20 5.38 3.84 -5.08
C GLY A 20 4.38 4.04 -3.93
N GLU A 21 4.19 3.02 -3.10
CA GLU A 21 3.35 3.06 -1.89
C GLU A 21 3.85 4.03 -0.81
N MET A 22 5.17 4.30 -0.76
CA MET A 22 5.75 5.20 0.24
C MET A 22 5.57 6.68 -0.14
N LEU A 23 5.46 6.98 -1.44
CA LEU A 23 5.46 8.36 -1.93
C LEU A 23 4.33 9.24 -1.36
N PRO A 24 3.08 8.75 -1.22
CA PRO A 24 2.05 9.52 -0.53
C PRO A 24 2.45 9.89 0.89
N HIS A 25 3.09 8.99 1.65
CA HIS A 25 3.48 9.24 3.03
C HIS A 25 4.69 10.17 3.15
N MET A 26 5.67 10.05 2.26
CA MET A 26 6.85 10.91 2.23
C MET A 26 6.52 12.37 1.91
N LYS A 27 5.48 12.60 1.10
CA LYS A 27 5.02 13.95 0.73
C LYS A 27 4.27 14.69 1.85
N LEU A 28 3.92 14.01 2.95
CA LEU A 28 3.16 14.60 4.06
C LEU A 28 4.05 15.34 5.07
N TYR A 29 5.37 15.31 4.91
CA TYR A 29 6.30 15.94 5.84
C TYR A 29 7.59 16.32 5.12
N ASP A 30 8.47 17.03 5.82
CA ASP A 30 9.80 17.42 5.32
C ASP A 30 10.74 16.21 5.26
N TRP A 31 10.55 15.40 4.22
CA TRP A 31 11.36 14.23 3.96
C TRP A 31 12.85 14.60 3.80
N GLN A 32 13.73 13.77 4.35
CA GLN A 32 15.18 13.97 4.33
C GLN A 32 15.85 12.92 3.43
N CYS A 33 16.78 13.32 2.57
CA CYS A 33 17.60 12.37 1.81
C CYS A 33 18.53 11.58 2.73
N SER A 34 19.18 10.54 2.19
CA SER A 34 20.14 9.68 2.92
C SER A 34 21.16 10.49 3.74
N ASP A 35 21.75 11.51 3.12
CA ASP A 35 22.85 12.29 3.72
C ASP A 35 22.36 13.28 4.78
N CYS A 36 21.06 13.60 4.78
CA CYS A 36 20.46 14.55 5.72
C CYS A 36 19.64 13.86 6.81
N LYS A 37 19.50 12.54 6.75
CA LYS A 37 18.60 11.77 7.59
C LYS A 37 18.98 11.91 9.06
N SER A 38 18.00 12.23 9.88
CA SER A 38 18.14 12.27 11.34
C SER A 38 17.05 11.46 12.01
N CYS A 39 17.37 10.92 13.18
CA CYS A 39 16.40 10.28 14.06
C CYS A 39 15.30 11.27 14.44
N VAL A 40 14.04 10.91 14.24
CA VAL A 40 12.89 11.78 14.57
C VAL A 40 12.73 11.96 16.08
N ALA A 41 13.20 11.02 16.90
CA ALA A 41 13.04 11.07 18.35
C ALA A 41 14.10 11.92 19.06
N CYS A 42 15.33 11.97 18.55
CA CYS A 42 16.43 12.70 19.18
C CYS A 42 17.06 13.79 18.29
N GLU A 43 16.60 13.91 17.05
CA GLU A 43 17.04 14.89 16.03
C GLU A 43 18.51 14.77 15.58
N LYS A 44 19.22 13.71 15.99
CA LYS A 44 20.63 13.46 15.64
C LYS A 44 20.77 12.51 14.45
N ALA A 45 21.87 12.67 13.70
CA ALA A 45 22.23 11.84 12.53
C ALA A 45 23.38 10.83 12.77
N GLN A 46 24.02 10.88 13.95
CA GLN A 46 25.05 9.92 14.36
C GLN A 46 24.50 8.49 14.51
N ASP A 47 25.35 7.48 14.70
CA ASP A 47 24.95 6.07 14.92
C ASP A 47 24.00 5.56 13.81
N ASP A 48 24.38 5.78 12.56
CA ASP A 48 23.60 5.41 11.37
C ASP A 48 23.42 3.89 11.24
N ASP A 49 24.40 3.11 11.67
CA ASP A 49 24.34 1.64 11.80
C ASP A 49 23.24 1.13 12.74
N LYS A 50 22.78 1.97 13.67
CA LYS A 50 21.70 1.69 14.62
C LYS A 50 20.39 2.37 14.25
N MET A 51 20.35 3.08 13.12
CA MET A 51 19.17 3.77 12.63
C MET A 51 18.39 2.88 11.65
N LEU A 52 17.08 2.77 11.88
CA LEU A 52 16.15 2.09 11.00
C LEU A 52 15.22 3.10 10.33
N PHE A 53 14.82 2.77 9.10
CA PHE A 53 13.90 3.57 8.31
C PHE A 53 12.55 2.87 8.24
N CYS A 54 11.47 3.64 8.40
CA CYS A 54 10.12 3.12 8.27
C CYS A 54 9.83 2.75 6.80
N ASP A 55 9.48 1.50 6.54
CA ASP A 55 9.20 0.97 5.19
C ASP A 55 7.95 1.56 4.52
N LEU A 56 7.21 2.43 5.22
CA LEU A 56 6.04 3.13 4.66
C LEU A 56 6.25 4.62 4.47
N CYS A 57 7.09 5.27 5.28
CA CYS A 57 7.24 6.73 5.22
C CYS A 57 8.68 7.23 5.17
N ASP A 58 9.68 6.36 5.32
CA ASP A 58 11.11 6.69 5.28
C ASP A 58 11.62 7.61 6.43
N ARG A 59 10.87 7.72 7.54
CA ARG A 59 11.36 8.38 8.76
C ARG A 59 12.42 7.50 9.44
N GLY A 60 13.50 8.14 9.88
CA GLY A 60 14.58 7.48 10.61
C GLY A 60 14.38 7.49 12.12
N TYR A 61 14.73 6.37 12.76
CA TYR A 61 14.71 6.22 14.21
C TYR A 61 15.91 5.36 14.64
N HIS A 62 16.64 5.77 15.65
CA HIS A 62 17.55 4.84 16.33
C HIS A 62 16.76 3.78 17.07
N ASN A 63 17.22 2.52 17.03
CA ASN A 63 16.55 1.42 17.75
C ASN A 63 16.32 1.75 19.24
N TYR A 64 17.32 2.27 19.93
CA TYR A 64 17.26 2.63 21.33
C TYR A 64 16.37 3.84 21.62
N CYS A 65 16.22 4.77 20.66
CA CYS A 65 15.33 5.92 20.83
C CYS A 65 13.84 5.53 20.84
N ILE A 66 13.52 4.33 20.36
CA ILE A 66 12.15 3.80 20.33
C ILE A 66 11.99 2.52 21.15
N GLY A 67 12.98 2.19 22.00
CA GLY A 67 12.91 1.06 22.93
C GLY A 67 13.03 -0.32 22.27
N LEU A 68 13.74 -0.41 21.13
CA LEU A 68 14.09 -1.69 20.51
C LEU A 68 15.53 -2.08 20.86
N ASP A 69 15.71 -3.30 21.36
CA ASP A 69 17.04 -3.84 21.68
C ASP A 69 17.85 -4.20 20.43
N LYS A 70 17.16 -4.53 19.33
CA LYS A 70 17.77 -4.92 18.05
C LYS A 70 16.93 -4.43 16.88
N ILE A 71 17.57 -4.27 15.73
CA ILE A 71 16.89 -3.96 14.47
C ILE A 71 16.00 -5.16 14.10
N PRO A 72 14.69 -4.95 13.84
CA PRO A 72 13.79 -6.03 13.47
C PRO A 72 14.12 -6.59 12.09
N THR A 73 13.86 -7.89 11.90
CA THR A 73 13.95 -8.52 10.58
C THR A 73 12.66 -8.31 9.80
N GLY A 74 12.77 -8.00 8.51
CA GLY A 74 11.62 -7.81 7.64
C GLY A 74 11.03 -6.40 7.77
N ARG A 75 9.75 -6.28 7.40
CA ARG A 75 9.08 -4.98 7.28
C ARG A 75 8.79 -4.36 8.64
N TRP A 76 9.16 -3.11 8.82
CA TRP A 76 8.91 -2.32 10.02
C TRP A 76 8.26 -0.97 9.70
N HIS A 77 7.21 -0.66 10.44
CA HIS A 77 6.54 0.64 10.39
C HIS A 77 6.74 1.40 11.71
N CYS A 78 7.02 2.70 11.63
CA CYS A 78 7.10 3.55 12.81
C CYS A 78 5.72 3.70 13.49
N LYS A 79 5.70 4.24 14.72
CA LYS A 79 4.47 4.49 15.50
C LYS A 79 3.40 5.30 14.73
N VAL A 80 3.83 6.19 13.82
CA VAL A 80 2.91 7.00 13.00
C VAL A 80 2.25 6.17 11.90
N CYS A 81 2.99 5.24 11.30
CA CYS A 81 2.53 4.39 10.20
C CYS A 81 1.86 3.10 10.65
N SER A 82 2.12 2.68 11.89
CA SER A 82 1.56 1.50 12.54
C SER A 82 0.08 1.71 12.87
N VAL A 83 -0.77 1.55 11.87
CA VAL A 83 -2.23 1.69 11.98
C VAL A 83 -2.91 0.46 11.38
N CYS A 84 -3.80 -0.17 12.14
CA CYS A 84 -4.56 -1.30 11.64
C CYS A 84 -5.56 -0.85 10.58
N SER A 85 -5.45 -1.33 9.35
CA SER A 85 -6.35 -0.95 8.26
C SER A 85 -7.80 -1.46 8.44
N ALA A 86 -8.06 -2.35 9.40
CA ALA A 86 -9.39 -2.90 9.66
C ALA A 86 -10.14 -2.22 10.83
N CYS A 87 -9.43 -1.76 11.86
CA CYS A 87 -10.05 -1.16 13.05
C CYS A 87 -9.43 0.17 13.48
N ASN A 88 -8.46 0.69 12.72
CA ASN A 88 -7.75 1.95 12.95
C ASN A 88 -7.04 2.06 14.31
N THR A 89 -6.85 0.96 15.03
CA THR A 89 -6.00 1.00 16.23
C THR A 89 -4.58 1.40 15.84
N THR A 90 -3.98 2.26 16.66
CA THR A 90 -2.58 2.68 16.60
C THR A 90 -1.78 2.17 17.79
N GLN A 91 -2.43 1.40 18.68
CA GLN A 91 -1.77 0.84 19.83
C GLN A 91 -0.78 -0.23 19.39
N PRO A 92 0.43 -0.24 19.97
CA PRO A 92 1.40 -1.29 19.71
C PRO A 92 0.80 -2.61 20.19
N ASN A 93 0.39 -3.44 19.24
CA ASN A 93 0.11 -4.84 19.50
C ASN A 93 1.44 -5.57 19.26
N PRO A 94 1.87 -6.49 20.15
CA PRO A 94 3.27 -6.93 20.24
C PRO A 94 3.87 -7.42 18.92
N GLU A 95 3.05 -7.80 17.94
CA GLU A 95 3.49 -8.00 16.55
C GLU A 95 2.45 -7.36 15.60
N TRP A 96 2.89 -6.48 14.71
CA TRP A 96 2.09 -5.96 13.61
C TRP A 96 2.19 -6.93 12.43
N GLU A 97 1.04 -7.31 11.88
CA GLU A 97 0.98 -8.23 10.74
C GLU A 97 0.95 -7.43 9.44
N HIS A 98 1.95 -7.64 8.57
CA HIS A 98 2.07 -6.96 7.29
C HIS A 98 1.65 -7.90 6.17
N GLU A 99 0.45 -7.70 5.64
CA GLU A 99 -0.04 -8.50 4.53
C GLU A 99 0.59 -8.07 3.22
N VAL A 100 0.96 -9.07 2.42
CA VAL A 100 1.47 -8.90 1.07
C VAL A 100 0.56 -9.58 0.06
N LYS A 101 0.39 -8.98 -1.10
CA LYS A 101 -0.30 -9.54 -2.26
C LYS A 101 0.70 -9.83 -3.38
N LYS A 102 0.36 -10.78 -4.26
CA LYS A 102 1.13 -10.98 -5.50
C LYS A 102 0.79 -9.88 -6.50
N GLY A 103 1.81 -9.17 -6.97
CA GLY A 103 1.72 -8.20 -8.05
C GLY A 103 1.56 -8.87 -9.42
N PRO A 104 1.33 -8.08 -10.49
CA PRO A 104 1.13 -8.59 -11.84
C PRO A 104 2.28 -9.44 -12.40
N LYS A 105 3.50 -9.24 -11.89
CA LYS A 105 4.71 -10.01 -12.28
C LYS A 105 5.09 -11.06 -11.23
N GLY A 106 4.18 -11.41 -10.32
CA GLY A 106 4.41 -12.39 -9.25
C GLY A 106 5.22 -11.87 -8.06
N GLN A 107 5.60 -10.59 -8.05
CA GLN A 107 6.35 -9.98 -6.94
C GLN A 107 5.47 -9.77 -5.70
N SER A 108 6.02 -9.93 -4.49
CA SER A 108 5.32 -9.60 -3.24
C SER A 108 5.23 -8.09 -3.07
N VAL A 109 4.00 -7.55 -3.02
CA VAL A 109 3.72 -6.13 -2.83
C VAL A 109 2.97 -5.97 -1.52
N TYR A 110 3.39 -5.03 -0.68
CA TYR A 110 2.65 -4.73 0.54
C TYR A 110 1.23 -4.27 0.23
N GLN A 111 0.30 -4.69 1.07
CA GLN A 111 -1.11 -4.38 0.92
C GLN A 111 -1.61 -3.55 2.09
N ARG A 112 -1.37 -4.02 3.33
CA ARG A 112 -1.90 -3.38 4.54
C ARG A 112 -1.24 -3.91 5.80
N THR A 113 -1.39 -3.13 6.86
CA THR A 113 -0.95 -3.48 8.22
C THR A 113 -2.17 -3.79 9.07
N LEU A 114 -2.09 -4.85 9.88
CA LEU A 114 -3.16 -5.27 10.78
C LEU A 114 -2.63 -5.53 12.19
N CYS A 115 -3.47 -5.28 13.18
CA CYS A 115 -3.24 -5.82 14.51
C CYS A 115 -3.57 -7.33 14.53
N THR A 116 -2.92 -8.09 15.42
CA THR A 116 -3.10 -9.55 15.53
C THR A 116 -4.58 -9.97 15.62
N PRO A 117 -5.46 -9.31 16.41
CA PRO A 117 -6.88 -9.68 16.43
C PRO A 117 -7.58 -9.55 15.07
N CYS A 118 -7.26 -8.51 14.29
CA CYS A 118 -7.83 -8.30 12.97
C CYS A 118 -7.27 -9.27 11.93
N ALA A 119 -5.97 -9.54 11.98
CA ALA A 119 -5.32 -10.53 11.12
C ALA A 119 -5.94 -11.93 11.31
N LYS A 120 -6.05 -12.40 12.56
CA LYS A 120 -6.69 -13.69 12.89
C LYS A 120 -8.13 -13.77 12.41
N LYS A 121 -8.91 -12.70 12.57
CA LYS A 121 -10.30 -12.64 12.09
C LYS A 121 -10.40 -12.79 10.56
N GLN A 122 -9.41 -12.35 9.80
CA GLN A 122 -9.44 -12.43 8.35
C GLN A 122 -9.00 -13.78 7.82
N GLN A 123 -8.00 -14.41 8.43
CA GLN A 123 -7.64 -15.81 8.16
C GLN A 123 -8.86 -16.73 8.40
N ASN A 124 -9.62 -16.50 9.48
CA ASN A 124 -10.84 -17.26 9.72
C ASN A 124 -11.94 -17.00 8.67
N LYS A 125 -12.02 -15.80 8.09
CA LYS A 125 -12.96 -15.53 6.99
C LYS A 125 -12.54 -16.22 5.70
N GLU A 126 -11.24 -16.28 5.42
CA GLU A 126 -10.70 -16.98 4.24
C GLU A 126 -10.84 -18.49 4.38
N ASN A 127 -10.56 -19.05 5.56
CA ASN A 127 -10.71 -20.48 5.84
C ASN A 127 -12.17 -20.94 5.85
N ASN A 128 -13.11 -20.06 6.26
CA ASN A 128 -14.54 -20.34 6.21
C ASN A 128 -15.19 -19.98 4.87
N ARG A 129 -14.46 -19.39 3.92
CA ARG A 129 -14.85 -19.43 2.51
C ARG A 129 -14.45 -20.80 2.01
N THR A 130 -15.31 -21.80 2.21
CA THR A 130 -15.21 -23.03 1.43
C THR A 130 -14.99 -22.65 -0.03
N PRO A 131 -13.93 -23.12 -0.71
CA PRO A 131 -14.00 -23.17 -2.16
C PRO A 131 -15.22 -24.05 -2.43
N ASN A 132 -16.19 -23.53 -3.18
CA ASN A 132 -17.26 -24.36 -3.70
C ASN A 132 -16.56 -25.40 -4.60
N VAL A 133 -16.22 -26.54 -4.02
CA VAL A 133 -15.75 -27.72 -4.74
C VAL A 133 -16.99 -28.39 -5.30
N ASP A 134 -16.89 -28.67 -6.59
CA ASP A 134 -17.80 -29.47 -7.42
C ASP A 134 -19.06 -28.79 -7.94
N CYS A 135 -18.91 -28.12 -9.10
CA CYS A 135 -19.92 -28.25 -10.14
C CYS A 135 -19.48 -29.41 -11.04
N PRO A 136 -20.26 -30.50 -11.18
CA PRO A 136 -19.85 -31.66 -11.97
C PRO A 136 -19.77 -31.28 -13.45
N VAL A 137 -18.61 -31.54 -14.05
CA VAL A 137 -18.42 -31.43 -15.50
C VAL A 137 -19.12 -32.63 -16.14
N THR A 138 -20.40 -32.47 -16.50
CA THR A 138 -21.06 -33.43 -17.38
C THR A 138 -20.69 -33.10 -18.82
N ILE A 139 -19.84 -33.94 -19.40
CA ILE A 139 -19.59 -34.01 -20.83
C ILE A 139 -20.84 -34.62 -21.50
N THR A 140 -21.54 -33.86 -22.33
CA THR A 140 -22.38 -34.42 -23.41
C THR A 140 -22.35 -33.53 -24.66
N LEU A 141 -21.58 -34.01 -25.64
CA LEU A 141 -21.74 -34.09 -27.10
C LEU A 141 -22.50 -33.02 -27.91
N ASP A 142 -21.89 -32.71 -29.05
CA ASP A 142 -22.20 -31.76 -30.12
C ASP A 142 -23.58 -31.82 -30.82
N LEU A 143 -23.83 -30.73 -31.58
CA LEU A 143 -24.64 -30.58 -32.82
C LEU A 143 -25.99 -29.83 -32.69
N LYS A 144 -26.01 -28.54 -33.03
CA LYS A 144 -26.39 -28.05 -34.39
C LYS A 144 -26.32 -26.53 -34.49
N ARG A 145 -25.62 -26.10 -35.53
CA ARG A 145 -25.57 -24.74 -36.06
C ARG A 145 -26.65 -24.66 -37.13
N ASP A 146 -27.72 -23.91 -36.89
CA ASP A 146 -28.64 -23.46 -37.93
C ASP A 146 -28.96 -21.97 -37.70
N SER A 147 -29.26 -21.32 -38.81
CA SER A 147 -29.06 -19.92 -39.15
C SER A 147 -30.22 -18.96 -38.86
N ILE A 148 -29.86 -17.69 -38.59
CA ILE A 148 -30.49 -16.40 -38.98
C ILE A 148 -31.95 -16.11 -38.53
N SER A 149 -32.14 -15.04 -37.75
CA SER A 149 -33.03 -13.92 -38.11
C SER A 149 -32.84 -12.69 -37.19
N SER A 150 -32.94 -11.52 -37.83
CA SER A 150 -32.94 -10.12 -37.39
C SER A 150 -33.71 -9.76 -36.11
N TYR A 151 -33.28 -8.70 -35.41
CA TYR A 151 -34.00 -7.39 -35.28
C TYR A 151 -33.25 -6.40 -34.35
N GLN A 152 -33.46 -5.10 -34.59
CA GLN A 152 -32.69 -3.93 -34.13
C GLN A 152 -33.02 -3.38 -32.73
N ASP A 153 -32.08 -2.55 -32.26
CA ASP A 153 -32.21 -1.31 -31.47
C ASP A 153 -32.66 -1.35 -30.00
N GLN A 154 -31.83 -0.78 -29.13
CA GLN A 154 -32.05 0.59 -28.61
C GLN A 154 -30.85 1.06 -27.80
N GLY A 155 -30.12 2.04 -28.34
CA GLY A 155 -29.12 2.80 -27.62
C GLY A 155 -29.78 3.78 -26.63
N PHE A 156 -29.31 3.77 -25.38
CA PHE A 156 -29.64 4.81 -24.41
C PHE A 156 -28.56 5.88 -24.38
N ASN A 157 -29.03 7.10 -24.62
CA ASN A 157 -28.31 8.35 -24.78
C ASN A 157 -28.00 8.95 -23.39
N ILE A 158 -26.72 9.21 -23.08
CA ILE A 158 -26.33 9.91 -21.85
C ILE A 158 -25.79 11.29 -22.25
N GLN A 159 -26.63 12.29 -22.05
CA GLN A 159 -26.36 13.71 -22.29
C GLN A 159 -25.35 14.24 -21.27
N LEU A 160 -24.17 14.66 -21.71
CA LEU A 160 -23.22 15.42 -20.88
C LEU A 160 -23.63 16.91 -20.83
N PRO A 161 -23.64 17.56 -19.66
CA PRO A 161 -23.99 18.98 -19.56
C PRO A 161 -22.88 19.88 -20.13
N ARG A 162 -23.28 20.85 -20.95
CA ARG A 162 -22.41 21.92 -21.47
C ARG A 162 -22.06 22.90 -20.34
N ILE A 163 -20.77 23.03 -20.05
CA ILE A 163 -20.24 24.10 -19.19
C ILE A 163 -20.19 25.37 -20.05
N ILE A 164 -21.00 26.36 -19.68
CA ILE A 164 -20.95 27.71 -20.26
C ILE A 164 -19.87 28.49 -19.51
N LEU A 165 -18.78 28.83 -20.20
CA LEU A 165 -17.80 29.81 -19.71
C LEU A 165 -18.28 31.20 -20.12
N SER A 166 -18.71 32.00 -19.15
CA SER A 166 -18.91 33.44 -19.31
C SER A 166 -17.57 34.17 -19.33
N PRO A 167 -17.38 35.20 -20.17
CA PRO A 167 -16.15 35.98 -20.19
C PRO A 167 -15.99 36.79 -18.89
N ILE A 168 -14.76 36.81 -18.38
CA ILE A 168 -14.34 37.69 -17.29
C ILE A 168 -14.26 39.11 -17.89
N VAL A 169 -15.00 40.03 -17.28
CA VAL A 169 -14.96 41.48 -17.53
C VAL A 169 -13.65 42.05 -16.98
#